data_AF-A0A970RB86-F1
#
_entry.id   AF-A0A970RB86-F1
#
_cell.length_a   1.000
_cell.length_b   1.000
_cell.length_c   1.000
_cell.angle_alpha   90.00
_cell.angle_beta   90.00
_cell.angle_gamma   90.00
#
_symmetry.space_group_name_H-M   'P 1'
#
loop_
_entity.id
_entity.type
_entity.pdbx_description
1 polymer ?
#
loop_
_entity_poly.entity_id
_entity_poly.type
_entity_poly.pdbx_seq_one_letter_code
_entity_poly.pdbx_strand_id
1 'polypeptide(L)' 'EFIAHWQDEHGRQQHQETSLFIKPAERWFFYDPTAPLRAERNAPCPCASGLKFKKCCAPYF' A
#
# COMPACT_ATOMS: atom_id res chain seq x y z
N GLU A 1 -1.72 -4.70 -12.52
CA GLU A 1 -2.35 -6.02 -12.42
C GLU A 1 -1.27 -7.09 -12.51
N PHE A 2 -1.38 -8.15 -11.72
CA PHE A 2 -0.51 -9.33 -11.82
C PHE A 2 -1.25 -10.59 -11.35
N ILE A 3 -0.62 -11.75 -11.60
CA ILE A 3 -1.04 -13.03 -11.04
C ILE A 3 0.11 -13.60 -10.20
N ALA A 4 -0.13 -13.79 -8.90
CA ALA A 4 0.78 -14.54 -8.03
C ALA A 4 0.47 -16.03 -8.15
N HIS A 5 1.49 -16.85 -8.39
CA HIS A 5 1.38 -18.31 -8.44
C HIS A 5 2.15 -18.93 -7.27
N TRP A 6 1.57 -19.95 -6.63
CA TRP A 6 2.24 -20.75 -5.59
C TRP A 6 1.79 -22.21 -5.62
N GLN A 7 2.44 -23.07 -4.85
CA GLN A 7 2.09 -24.49 -4.70
C GLN A 7 1.96 -24.82 -3.21
N ASP A 8 0.85 -25.44 -2.82
CA ASP A 8 0.58 -25.94 -1.47
C ASP A 8 0.08 -27.40 -1.50
N GLU A 9 -0.38 -27.92 -0.36
CA GLU A 9 -0.89 -29.30 -0.22
C GLU A 9 -2.09 -29.60 -1.14
N HIS A 10 -2.80 -28.58 -1.59
CA HIS A 10 -3.95 -28.69 -2.50
C HIS A 10 -3.56 -28.51 -3.97
N GLY A 11 -2.26 -28.36 -4.27
CA GLY A 11 -1.73 -28.23 -5.63
C GLY A 11 -1.33 -26.81 -6.00
N ARG A 12 -1.37 -26.49 -7.31
CA ARG A 12 -0.98 -25.18 -7.82
C ARG A 12 -2.13 -24.19 -7.69
N GLN A 13 -1.85 -23.06 -7.07
CA GLN A 13 -2.81 -21.98 -6.84
C GLN A 13 -2.42 -20.72 -7.61
N GLN A 14 -3.37 -19.81 -7.74
CA GLN A 14 -3.14 -18.47 -8.30
C GLN A 14 -4.01 -17.41 -7.64
N HIS A 15 -3.51 -16.18 -7.58
CA HIS A 15 -4.23 -15.00 -7.13
C HIS A 15 -4.02 -13.87 -8.14
N GLN A 16 -5.10 -13.44 -8.80
CA GLN A 16 -5.10 -12.33 -9.73
C GLN A 16 -5.55 -11.06 -9.01
N GLU A 17 -4.71 -10.04 -9.00
CA GLU A 17 -5.00 -8.78 -8.31
C GLU A 17 -4.52 -7.54 -9.05
N THR A 18 -5.15 -6.41 -8.72
CA THR A 18 -4.73 -5.08 -9.14
C THR A 18 -4.39 -4.24 -7.92
N SER A 19 -3.10 -4.16 -7.62
CA SER A 19 -2.55 -3.41 -6.50
C SER A 19 -2.32 -1.94 -6.86
N LEU A 20 -2.50 -1.04 -5.89
CA LEU A 20 -2.16 0.37 -6.02
C LEU A 20 -0.76 0.63 -5.43
N PHE A 21 0.06 1.38 -6.16
CA PHE A 21 1.35 1.84 -5.69
C PHE A 21 1.44 3.36 -5.81
N ILE A 22 2.02 4.00 -4.80
CA ILE A 22 2.27 5.45 -4.78
C ILE A 22 3.76 5.72 -4.61
N LYS A 23 4.24 6.85 -5.18
CA LYS A 23 5.66 7.24 -5.13
C LYS A 23 5.88 8.61 -4.46
N PRO A 24 5.53 8.79 -3.17
CA PRO A 24 5.91 10.00 -2.43
C PRO A 24 7.43 10.03 -2.18
N ALA A 25 8.03 11.22 -2.30
CA ALA A 25 9.45 11.47 -1.98
C ALA A 25 10.42 10.44 -2.60
N GLU A 26 10.23 10.15 -3.88
CA GLU A 26 11.05 9.23 -4.69
C GLU A 26 11.09 7.76 -4.24
N ARG A 27 10.20 7.34 -3.33
CA ARG A 27 10.12 5.95 -2.85
C ARG A 27 8.77 5.32 -3.15
N TRP A 28 8.77 4.10 -3.67
CA TRP A 28 7.56 3.34 -3.92
C TRP A 28 7.00 2.71 -2.63
N PHE A 29 5.68 2.83 -2.47
CA PHE A 29 4.92 2.18 -1.41
C PHE A 29 3.75 1.39 -2.02
N PHE A 30 3.55 0.17 -1.54
CA PHE A 30 2.32 -0.57 -1.76
C PHE A 30 1.21 0.03 -0.89
N TYR A 31 0.08 0.33 -1.51
CA TYR A 31 -1.11 0.77 -0.82
C TYR A 31 -1.98 -0.45 -0.51
N ASP A 32 -2.05 -0.81 0.78
CA ASP A 32 -2.86 -1.90 1.29
C ASP A 32 -4.22 -1.36 1.76
N PRO A 33 -5.32 -1.61 1.01
CA PRO A 33 -6.65 -1.14 1.38
C PRO A 33 -7.25 -1.88 2.59
N THR A 34 -6.62 -2.97 3.03
CA THR A 34 -7.06 -3.77 4.19
C THR A 34 -6.35 -3.37 5.47
N ALA A 35 -5.23 -2.65 5.36
CA ALA A 35 -4.49 -2.17 6.51
C ALA A 35 -5.23 -1.01 7.19
N PRO A 36 -5.46 -1.08 8.52
CA PRO A 36 -6.09 0.02 9.22
C PRO A 36 -5.22 1.27 9.17
N LEU A 37 -5.86 2.41 8.96
CA LEU A 37 -5.23 3.72 8.96
C LEU A 37 -4.65 4.03 10.35
N ARG A 38 -3.33 3.87 10.52
CA ARG A 38 -2.63 4.17 11.78
C ARG A 38 -2.13 5.61 11.90
N ALA A 39 -2.37 6.45 10.90
CA ALA A 39 -1.88 7.83 10.87
C ALA A 39 -3.00 8.84 11.16
N GLU A 40 -2.84 9.63 12.22
CA GLU A 40 -3.74 10.77 12.46
C GLU A 40 -3.56 11.86 11.39
N ARG A 41 -4.66 12.56 11.07
CA ARG A 41 -4.72 13.60 10.01
C ARG A 41 -3.56 14.61 10.04
N ASN A 42 -3.09 14.99 11.22
CA ASN A 42 -2.02 16.00 11.39
C ASN A 42 -0.65 15.41 11.75
N ALA A 43 -0.53 14.10 11.98
CA ALA A 43 0.74 13.44 12.29
C ALA A 43 1.69 13.45 11.07
N PRO A 44 3.01 13.29 11.27
CA PRO A 44 3.94 13.03 10.18
C PRO A 44 3.49 11.84 9.34
N CYS A 45 3.60 11.96 8.01
CA CYS A 45 3.18 10.92 7.10
C CYS A 45 4.12 9.70 7.21
N PRO A 46 3.60 8.46 7.30
CA PRO A 46 4.42 7.24 7.45
C PRO A 46 5.32 6.95 6.25
N CYS A 47 5.07 7.57 5.09
CA CYS A 47 5.98 7.47 3.94
C CYS A 47 7.29 8.27 4.10
N ALA A 48 7.46 8.97 5.23
CA ALA A 48 8.63 9.79 5.56
C ALA A 48 8.91 10.95 4.59
N SER A 49 7.88 11.45 3.89
CA SER A 49 7.98 12.62 3.00
C SER A 49 8.24 13.95 3.72
N GLY A 50 8.18 13.99 5.05
CA GLY A 50 8.23 15.23 5.85
C GLY A 50 6.91 16.00 5.90
N LEU A 51 5.88 15.59 5.16
CA LEU A 51 4.56 16.22 5.15
C LEU A 51 3.64 15.66 6.24
N LYS A 52 2.62 16.43 6.64
CA LYS A 52 1.49 15.92 7.45
C LYS A 52 0.70 14.90 6.63
N PHE A 53 0.17 13.86 7.29
CA PHE A 53 -0.56 12.77 6.63
C PHE A 53 -1.65 13.26 5.67
N LYS A 54 -2.50 14.21 6.12
CA LYS A 54 -3.56 14.82 5.28
C LYS A 54 -3.09 15.49 3.99
N LYS A 55 -1.84 15.93 3.94
CA LYS A 55 -1.23 16.61 2.78
C LYS A 55 -0.38 15.67 1.94
N CYS A 56 -0.36 14.38 2.26
CA CYS A 56 0.52 13.40 1.61
C CYS A 56 -0.25 12.13 1.25
N CYS A 57 -0.15 11.06 2.04
CA CYS A 57 -0.74 9.77 1.67
C CYS A 57 -2.27 9.69 1.90
N ALA A 58 -2.88 10.61 2.66
CA ALA A 58 -4.30 10.53 2.99
C ALA A 58 -5.29 10.47 1.81
N PRO A 59 -5.09 11.17 0.68
CA PRO A 59 -6.01 11.08 -0.46
C PRO A 59 -6.01 9.71 -1.15
N TYR A 60 -5.02 8.88 -0.86
CA TYR A 60 -4.93 7.52 -1.38
C TYR A 60 -5.48 6.49 -0.38
N PHE A 61 -5.75 6.90 0.87
CA PHE A 61 -6.34 6.08 1.94
C PHE A 61 -7.87 6.15 2.00
#